data_AF-A0A662S6P1-F1
#
_entry.id   AF-A0A662S6P1-F1
#
_cell.length_a   1.000
_cell.length_b   1.000
_cell.length_c   1.000
_cell.angle_alpha   90.00
_cell.angle_beta   90.00
_cell.angle_gamma   90.00
#
_symmetry.space_group_name_H-M   'P 1'
#
loop_
_entity.id
_entity.type
_entity.pdbx_description
1 polymer ?
#
loop_
_entity_poly.entity_id
_entity_poly.type
_entity_poly.pdbx_seq_one_letter_code
_entity_poly.pdbx_strand_id
1 'polypeptide(L)' 'MLKEAVLEAIEEFNKFRSPEAKAELLYIRGNVIVVKMSGTYCRSCGVYDYFERTSCGNSRIA' A
#
# COMPACT_ATOMS: atom_id res chain seq x y z
N MET A 1 16.59 -11.12 -10.76
CA MET A 1 16.07 -11.88 -9.60
C MET A 1 15.40 -10.98 -8.55
N LEU A 2 15.91 -9.77 -8.24
CA LEU A 2 15.23 -8.86 -7.31
C LEU A 2 13.93 -8.27 -7.88
N LYS A 3 13.91 -7.93 -9.18
CA LYS A 3 12.74 -7.34 -9.82
C LYS A 3 11.55 -8.29 -9.84
N GLU A 4 11.80 -9.57 -10.10
CA GLU A 4 10.79 -10.62 -10.17
C GLU A 4 10.14 -10.83 -8.80
N ALA A 5 10.94 -10.94 -7.74
CA ALA A 5 10.43 -11.07 -6.37
C ALA A 5 9.60 -9.83 -5.93
N VAL A 6 10.02 -8.63 -6.33
CA VAL A 6 9.27 -7.39 -6.05
C VAL A 6 7.93 -7.37 -6.78
N LEU A 7 7.89 -7.83 -8.04
CA LEU A 7 6.66 -7.92 -8.81
C LEU A 7 5.69 -8.95 -8.21
N GLU A 8 6.20 -10.12 -7.82
CA GLU A 8 5.41 -11.17 -7.15
C GLU A 8 4.81 -10.66 -5.83
N ALA A 9 5.61 -9.97 -5.00
CA ALA A 9 5.13 -9.38 -3.76
C ALA A 9 4.04 -8.31 -3.99
N ILE A 10 4.17 -7.50 -5.05
CA ILE A 10 3.16 -6.50 -5.41
C ILE A 10 1.88 -7.18 -5.92
N GLU A 11 1.99 -8.25 -6.69
CA GLU A 11 0.85 -9.03 -7.17
C GLU A 11 0.11 -9.68 -6.00
N GLU A 12 0.84 -10.29 -5.08
CA GLU A 12 0.27 -10.90 -3.87
C GLU A 12 -0.41 -9.86 -2.98
N PHE A 13 0.23 -8.71 -2.75
CA PHE A 13 -0.38 -7.59 -2.03
C PHE A 13 -1.70 -7.15 -2.68
N ASN A 14 -1.69 -6.94 -4.00
CA ASN A 14 -2.87 -6.50 -4.74
C ASN A 14 -3.99 -7.54 -4.72
N LYS A 15 -3.66 -8.84 -4.76
CA LYS A 15 -4.64 -9.92 -4.68
C LYS A 15 -5.46 -9.86 -3.39
N PHE A 16 -4.84 -9.51 -2.26
CA PHE A 16 -5.51 -9.45 -0.97
C PHE A 16 -6.10 -8.08 -0.61
N ARG A 17 -5.55 -6.99 -1.16
CA ARG A 17 -5.88 -5.62 -0.73
C ARG A 17 -6.63 -4.80 -1.78
N SER A 18 -6.70 -5.23 -3.03
CA SER A 18 -7.49 -4.55 -4.06
C SER A 18 -9.01 -4.78 -3.83
N PRO A 19 -9.87 -3.75 -3.98
CA PRO A 19 -9.60 -2.42 -4.52
C PRO A 19 -9.21 -1.35 -3.47
N GLU A 20 -9.24 -1.68 -2.19
CA GLU A 20 -9.07 -0.74 -1.07
C GLU A 20 -7.65 -0.18 -0.98
N ALA A 21 -6.63 -0.99 -1.27
CA ALA A 21 -5.24 -0.58 -1.46
C ALA A 21 -4.60 -1.36 -2.61
N LYS A 22 -4.02 -0.62 -3.56
CA LYS A 22 -3.32 -1.12 -4.75
C LYS A 22 -1.90 -0.58 -4.75
N ALA A 23 -0.94 -1.46 -4.99
CA ALA A 23 0.47 -1.17 -5.16
C ALA A 23 0.87 -1.27 -6.64
N GLU A 24 1.69 -0.34 -7.11
CA GLU A 24 2.22 -0.31 -8.47
C GLU A 24 3.71 0.03 -8.45
N LEU A 25 4.55 -0.80 -9.06
CA LEU A 25 5.99 -0.57 -9.13
C LEU A 25 6.28 0.60 -10.08
N LEU A 26 6.88 1.68 -9.58
CA LEU A 26 7.31 2.80 -10.42
C LEU A 26 8.68 2.55 -11.03
N TYR A 27 9.69 2.31 -10.19
CA TYR A 27 11.05 1.99 -10.65
C TYR A 27 11.90 1.35 -9.56
N ILE A 28 12.96 0.69 -10.00
CA ILE A 28 14.03 0.16 -9.15
C ILE A 28 15.32 0.86 -9.57
N ARG A 29 16.00 1.50 -8.63
CA ARG A 29 17.28 2.21 -8.84
C ARG A 29 18.30 1.70 -7.83
N GLY A 30 19.19 0.82 -8.27
CA GLY A 30 20.17 0.17 -7.39
C GLY A 30 19.46 -0.57 -6.26
N ASN A 31 19.64 -0.09 -5.03
CA ASN A 31 19.05 -0.68 -3.83
C ASN A 31 17.74 0.01 -3.38
N VAL A 32 17.21 0.94 -4.19
CA VAL A 32 15.97 1.65 -3.90
C VAL A 32 14.85 1.13 -4.78
N ILE A 33 13.74 0.72 -4.16
CA ILE A 33 12.52 0.29 -4.81
C ILE A 33 11.45 1.33 -4.51
N VAL A 34 10.85 1.90 -5.55
CA VAL A 34 9.79 2.91 -5.41
C VAL A 34 8.47 2.34 -5.90
N VAL A 35 7.50 2.29 -4.99
CA VAL A 35 6.16 1.73 -5.24
C VAL A 35 5.13 2.81 -4.94
N LYS A 36 4.18 3.00 -5.86
CA LYS A 36 3.03 3.87 -5.68
C LYS A 36 1.90 3.08 -5.04
N MET A 37 1.33 3.61 -3.97
CA MET A 37 0.15 3.04 -3.35
C MET A 37 -1.08 3.93 -3.62
N SER A 38 -2.17 3.34 -4.12
CA SER A 38 -3.43 4.02 -4.43
C SER A 38 -4.62 3.25 -3.84
N GLY A 39 -5.76 3.90 -3.62
CA GLY A 39 -6.95 3.28 -3.04
C GLY A 39 -7.63 4.17 -2.00
N THR A 40 -8.74 3.69 -1.46
CA THR A 40 -9.54 4.37 -0.42
C THR A 40 -9.05 4.07 0.99
N TYR A 41 -7.94 3.33 1.13
CA TYR A 41 -7.32 3.07 2.41
C TYR A 41 -6.97 4.36 3.16
N CYS A 42 -7.30 4.36 4.46
CA CYS A 42 -7.00 5.47 5.36
C CYS A 42 -5.45 5.52 5.49
N ARG A 43 -4.78 6.45 4.78
CA ARG A 43 -3.30 6.58 4.67
C ARG A 43 -2.56 6.62 6.02
N SER A 44 -3.26 6.98 7.08
CA SER A 44 -2.78 7.10 8.46
C SER A 44 -3.20 5.95 9.38
N CYS A 45 -4.22 5.15 9.04
CA CYS A 45 -4.77 4.15 9.97
C CYS A 45 -3.94 2.86 10.04
N GLY A 46 -3.11 2.56 9.03
CA GLY A 46 -2.32 1.33 8.99
C GLY A 46 -1.25 1.18 10.08
N VAL A 47 -0.95 2.23 10.85
CA VAL A 47 0.01 2.19 11.96
C VAL A 47 -0.69 2.04 13.32
N TYR A 48 -1.95 2.49 13.45
CA TYR A 48 -2.69 2.53 14.73
C TYR A 48 -3.80 1.47 14.85
N ASP A 49 -4.27 0.88 13.75
CA ASP A 49 -5.43 -0.04 13.76
C ASP A 49 -5.17 -1.44 14.35
N TYR A 50 -3.93 -1.81 14.70
CA TYR A 50 -3.71 -3.10 15.39
C TYR A 50 -4.23 -3.08 16.84
N PHE A 51 -4.47 -1.90 17.42
CA PHE A 51 -4.82 -1.77 18.84
C PHE A 51 -6.13 -1.04 19.14
N GLU A 52 -6.66 -0.18 18.25
CA GLU A 52 -7.83 0.64 18.59
C GLU A 52 -8.97 0.52 17.56
N ARG A 53 -10.05 -0.15 17.97
CA ARG A 53 -11.35 -0.15 17.27
C ARG A 53 -12.03 1.21 17.40
N THR A 54 -11.57 2.24 16.71
CA THR A 54 -12.31 3.52 16.66
C THR A 54 -12.28 4.11 15.25
N SER A 55 -13.39 3.88 14.54
CA SER A 55 -13.97 4.74 13.49
C SER A 55 -13.00 5.67 12.71
N CYS A 56 -12.62 5.28 11.48
CA CYS A 56 -12.03 6.18 10.46
C CYS A 56 -13.05 7.29 10.16
N GLY A 57 -12.91 8.41 10.89
CA GLY A 57 -13.66 9.64 10.71
C GLY A 57 -12.90 10.57 9.76
N ASN A 58 -13.48 10.78 8.58
CA ASN A 58 -13.26 11.90 7.66
C ASN A 58 -12.24 12.97 8.11
N SER A 59 -11.01 12.87 7.61
CA SER A 59 -10.11 14.02 7.53
C SER A 59 -9.95 14.43 6.07
N ARG A 60 -10.79 15.40 5.71
CA ARG A 60 -10.73 16.28 4.54
C ARG A 60 -9.30 16.47 4.03
N ILE A 61 -9.06 16.09 2.79
CA ILE A 61 -8.08 16.75 1.94
C ILE A 61 -8.90 17.45 0.86
N ALA A 62 -9.39 18.62 1.25
CA ALA A 62 -9.79 19.75 0.42
C ALA A 62 -9.74 20.97 1.31
#